data_AF-A0A7Y4WKR1-F1
#
_entry.id   AF-A0A7Y4WKR1-F1
#
_cell.length_a   1.000
_cell.length_b   1.000
_cell.length_c   1.000
_cell.angle_alpha   90.00
_cell.angle_beta   90.00
_cell.angle_gamma   90.00
#
_symmetry.space_group_name_H-M   'P 1'
#
loop_
_entity.id
_entity.type
_entity.pdbx_description
1 polymer ?
#
loop_
_entity_poly.entity_id
_entity_poly.type
_entity_poly.pdbx_seq_one_letter_code
_entity_poly.pdbx_strand_id
1 'polypeptide(L)'
;MYGLSIAQETPKAIVENYQKLDQREAVRAIFIDKQNYKWLGTDKGLYRVISMGDDPELIIKDSITAITEDKNEILWFGNRKQTITTEDKSQSIVLNNNLLQITCMTYYKGDIWVGTSNGLFRVSDDQKKIIGSFTKDNSKLKSNNINVMHVDNENKLWIGTDEGVVIIDGKSWNSYERDHKITGVISTSEGIWLLADKKMWLIYKEDGRDRWQDAAVKRGISKGPVRALVADSKGNVFIASEILVQFNPYTDHSVIIDKDYGFVSSQTLSLACDKNDDLWVGTADRGMFRIDMLDSEVKDLTAVAFAKGEIKCNGAKTSSIRVIVNGGKTPYSYNWNKPEMNGASKDSLGAGDYTVTITDAEAIEFIASVTIKEPEAVQMDLISKERVSDISKKDGKASIKLSGGNPPLRIVWDNGRTGQTVNNLSAGKHILRVYDANNCQSNFDVIIDAPKVIPDLEKEKIAVGQTLRINQLYFTADSSVVSPESYSVLNEIFDFLVANKGVTIEIGGHTNGIPSHEYCDKLSASRAKNIAEYLYTKGIPLSQISFKGYGKRNPIASNETQSGRIKNQRVEMKIVEIKEN
;
A
#
# COMPACT_ATOMS: atom_id res chain seq x y z
N MET A 1 -20.02 -34.08 -8.67
CA MET A 1 -19.36 -35.15 -7.89
C MET A 1 -18.12 -35.58 -8.66
N TYR A 2 -16.99 -34.92 -8.44
CA TYR A 2 -15.65 -35.40 -8.78
C TYR A 2 -14.72 -34.77 -7.75
N GLY A 3 -14.57 -35.47 -6.62
CA GLY A 3 -13.59 -35.14 -5.61
C GLY A 3 -12.24 -35.66 -6.08
N LEU A 4 -11.36 -34.76 -6.49
CA LEU A 4 -9.93 -35.04 -6.51
C LEU A 4 -9.44 -34.92 -5.07
N SER A 5 -9.36 -36.08 -4.40
CA SER A 5 -8.55 -36.25 -3.20
C SER A 5 -7.10 -36.04 -3.61
N ILE A 6 -6.58 -34.83 -3.43
CA ILE A 6 -5.13 -34.62 -3.41
C ILE A 6 -4.65 -35.34 -2.15
N ALA A 7 -3.98 -36.49 -2.33
CA ALA A 7 -3.23 -37.09 -1.24
C ALA A 7 -2.21 -36.06 -0.77
N GLN A 8 -2.37 -35.53 0.44
CA GLN A 8 -1.30 -34.76 1.08
C GLN A 8 -0.13 -35.74 1.25
N GLU A 9 0.93 -35.55 0.47
CA GLU A 9 2.18 -36.27 0.71
C GLU A 9 2.64 -35.93 2.14
N THR A 10 2.73 -36.96 2.97
CA THR A 10 3.34 -36.84 4.30
C THR A 10 4.76 -36.31 4.13
N PRO A 11 5.13 -35.20 4.79
CA PRO A 11 6.51 -34.71 4.71
C PRO A 11 7.46 -35.82 5.14
N LYS A 12 8.49 -36.05 4.33
CA LYS A 12 9.54 -37.04 4.64
C LYS A 12 10.40 -36.41 5.73
N ALA A 13 10.46 -37.01 6.91
CA ALA A 13 11.46 -36.64 7.91
C ALA A 13 12.39 -37.84 8.10
N ILE A 14 13.70 -37.58 8.15
CA ILE A 14 14.67 -38.56 8.61
C ILE A 14 14.89 -38.33 10.10
N VAL A 15 14.44 -39.30 10.90
CA VAL A 15 14.72 -39.32 12.34
C VAL A 15 15.87 -40.28 12.60
N GLU A 16 16.95 -39.74 13.14
CA GLU A 16 18.14 -40.51 13.54
C GLU A 16 18.35 -40.40 15.05
N ASN A 17 18.45 -41.53 15.73
CA ASN A 17 18.83 -41.55 17.14
C ASN A 17 20.36 -41.53 17.26
N TYR A 18 20.89 -40.61 18.05
CA TYR A 18 22.32 -40.50 18.36
C TYR A 18 22.74 -41.59 19.35
N GLN A 19 23.08 -42.77 18.80
CA GLN A 19 23.42 -43.99 19.57
C GLN A 19 24.69 -43.86 20.43
N LYS A 20 25.51 -42.83 20.21
CA LYS A 20 26.80 -42.65 20.88
C LYS A 20 26.69 -42.03 22.28
N LEU A 21 25.54 -41.43 22.60
CA LEU A 21 25.20 -41.04 23.96
C LEU A 21 24.46 -42.18 24.66
N ASP A 22 24.70 -42.35 25.97
CA ASP A 22 23.94 -43.31 26.79
C ASP A 22 22.44 -43.05 26.65
N GLN A 23 21.72 -44.04 26.13
CA GLN A 23 20.31 -43.94 25.81
C GLN A 23 19.43 -43.74 27.04
N ARG A 24 19.92 -44.06 28.24
CA ARG A 24 19.20 -43.80 29.51
C ARG A 24 19.52 -42.43 30.10
N GLU A 25 20.42 -41.68 29.47
CA GLU A 25 20.84 -40.39 29.95
C GLU A 25 19.89 -39.30 29.47
N ALA A 26 19.20 -38.66 30.42
CA ALA A 26 18.26 -37.60 30.12
C ALA A 26 19.01 -36.36 29.62
N VAL A 27 18.68 -35.92 28.40
CA VAL A 27 19.20 -34.68 27.81
C VAL A 27 18.19 -33.57 28.12
N ARG A 28 18.58 -32.62 28.97
CA ARG A 28 17.68 -31.59 29.53
C ARG A 28 17.87 -30.21 28.94
N ALA A 29 19.05 -29.96 28.40
CA ALA A 29 19.37 -28.72 27.72
C ALA A 29 20.15 -29.04 26.45
N ILE A 30 19.83 -28.33 25.37
CA ILE A 30 20.61 -28.34 24.14
C ILE A 30 20.84 -26.89 23.79
N PHE A 31 22.10 -26.52 23.57
CA PHE A 31 22.50 -25.21 23.08
C PHE A 31 23.32 -25.38 21.81
N ILE A 32 23.06 -24.55 20.81
CA ILE A 32 23.80 -24.53 19.56
C ILE A 32 24.69 -23.30 19.57
N ASP A 33 26.01 -23.50 19.51
CA ASP A 33 26.96 -22.39 19.50
C ASP A 33 27.12 -21.76 18.10
N LYS A 34 27.96 -20.73 18.01
CA LYS A 34 28.25 -20.07 16.74
C LYS A 34 29.02 -20.95 15.75
N GLN A 35 29.69 -22.00 16.19
CA GLN A 35 30.37 -22.96 15.33
C GLN A 35 29.45 -24.13 14.92
N ASN A 36 28.17 -24.08 15.31
CA ASN A 36 27.15 -25.09 15.07
C ASN A 36 27.36 -26.40 15.85
N TYR A 37 28.16 -26.38 16.92
CA TYR A 37 28.32 -27.51 17.83
C TYR A 37 27.15 -27.56 18.80
N LYS A 38 26.82 -28.79 19.21
CA LYS A 38 25.68 -29.11 20.07
C LYS A 38 26.21 -29.33 21.47
N TRP A 39 25.79 -28.48 22.39
CA TRP A 39 26.15 -28.55 23.79
C TRP A 39 24.99 -29.16 24.56
N LEU A 40 25.21 -30.38 25.05
CA LEU A 40 24.19 -31.21 25.68
C LEU A 40 24.36 -31.18 27.19
N GLY A 41 23.36 -30.64 27.87
CA GLY A 41 23.27 -30.69 29.31
C GLY A 41 22.50 -31.91 29.76
N THR A 42 23.14 -32.79 30.53
CA THR A 42 22.53 -34.02 31.06
C THR A 42 22.58 -34.07 32.58
N ASP A 43 22.00 -35.12 33.16
CA ASP A 43 22.12 -35.36 34.61
C ASP A 43 23.52 -35.78 35.06
N LYS A 44 24.43 -36.14 34.14
CA LYS A 44 25.80 -36.57 34.46
C LYS A 44 26.90 -35.63 33.95
N GLY A 45 26.63 -34.79 32.94
CA GLY A 45 27.63 -33.91 32.39
C GLY A 45 27.17 -32.90 31.35
N LEU A 46 28.11 -32.04 30.98
CA LEU A 46 28.07 -31.21 29.79
C LEU A 46 28.88 -31.90 28.70
N TYR A 47 28.23 -32.21 27.59
CA TYR A 47 28.85 -32.85 26.43
C TYR A 47 28.85 -31.92 25.24
N ARG A 48 29.91 -31.98 24.42
CA ARG A 48 29.97 -31.34 23.12
C ARG A 48 29.85 -32.38 22.01
N VAL A 49 28.97 -32.15 21.05
CA VAL A 49 28.78 -32.97 19.86
C VAL A 49 29.00 -32.12 18.62
N ILE A 50 29.96 -32.52 17.78
CA ILE A 50 30.31 -31.82 16.53
C ILE A 50 29.40 -32.32 15.40
N SER A 51 29.27 -33.64 15.25
CA SER A 51 28.41 -34.27 14.26
C SER A 51 27.76 -35.56 14.78
N MET A 52 26.75 -36.08 14.07
CA MET A 52 26.11 -37.37 14.40
C MET A 52 27.07 -38.56 14.39
N GLY A 53 28.17 -38.47 13.64
CA GLY A 53 29.17 -39.54 13.51
C GLY A 53 30.23 -39.52 14.59
N ASP A 54 30.37 -38.42 15.35
CA ASP A 54 31.45 -38.24 16.33
C ASP A 54 31.03 -38.72 17.71
N ASP A 55 31.99 -39.16 18.52
CA ASP A 55 31.74 -39.47 19.94
C ASP A 55 31.54 -38.17 20.73
N PRO A 56 30.62 -38.14 21.71
CA PRO A 56 30.36 -36.93 22.49
C PRO A 56 31.55 -36.65 23.41
N GLU A 57 32.07 -35.44 23.38
CA GLU A 57 33.18 -35.01 24.23
C GLU A 57 32.63 -34.56 25.60
N LEU A 58 33.02 -35.25 26.68
CA LEU A 58 32.64 -34.86 28.04
C LEU A 58 33.54 -33.71 28.52
N ILE A 59 32.95 -32.53 28.69
CA ILE A 59 33.67 -31.32 29.12
C ILE A 59 33.61 -31.20 30.65
N ILE A 60 32.43 -31.43 31.24
CA ILE A 60 32.21 -31.27 32.68
C ILE A 60 31.37 -32.42 33.21
N LYS A 61 31.77 -32.98 34.34
CA LYS A 61 31.07 -34.06 35.04
C LYS A 61 30.21 -33.50 36.19
N ASP A 62 29.12 -32.84 35.84
CA ASP A 62 28.11 -32.35 36.78
C ASP A 62 26.73 -32.33 36.11
N SER A 63 25.65 -32.30 36.88
CA SER A 63 24.30 -32.18 36.32
C SER A 63 24.13 -30.81 35.67
N ILE A 64 23.56 -30.73 34.48
CA ILE A 64 23.35 -29.48 33.76
C ILE A 64 21.86 -29.28 33.51
N THR A 65 21.33 -28.11 33.87
CA THR A 65 19.90 -27.80 33.74
C THR A 65 19.62 -26.69 32.74
N ALA A 66 20.57 -25.78 32.50
CA ALA A 66 20.45 -24.70 31.54
C ALA A 66 21.84 -24.32 31.02
N ILE A 67 21.91 -23.85 29.77
CA ILE A 67 23.13 -23.46 29.08
C ILE A 67 22.85 -22.14 28.34
N THR A 68 23.82 -21.23 28.32
CA THR A 68 23.83 -20.03 27.47
C THR A 68 25.27 -19.67 27.12
N GLU A 69 25.46 -18.87 26.08
CA GLU A 69 26.76 -18.32 25.68
C GLU A 69 26.79 -16.81 25.95
N ASP A 70 27.95 -16.28 26.39
CA ASP A 70 28.16 -14.84 26.51
C ASP A 70 28.73 -14.19 25.22
N LYS A 71 28.98 -12.88 25.25
CA LYS A 71 29.53 -12.16 24.09
C LYS A 71 30.93 -12.62 23.65
N ASN A 72 31.69 -13.25 24.54
CA ASN A 72 33.06 -13.73 24.30
C ASN A 72 33.06 -15.21 23.90
N GLU A 73 31.89 -15.80 23.64
CA GLU A 73 31.74 -17.21 23.24
C GLU A 73 32.10 -18.18 24.36
N ILE A 74 32.04 -17.74 25.62
CA ILE A 74 32.21 -18.62 26.78
C ILE A 74 30.84 -19.16 27.16
N LEU A 75 30.77 -20.49 27.32
CA LEU A 75 29.56 -21.14 27.80
C LEU A 75 29.41 -21.03 29.31
N TRP A 76 28.20 -20.62 29.70
CA TRP A 76 27.72 -20.57 31.07
C TRP A 76 26.62 -21.61 31.24
N PHE A 77 26.66 -22.34 32.35
CA PHE A 77 25.65 -23.34 32.64
C PHE A 77 25.27 -23.38 34.11
N GLY A 78 24.02 -23.76 34.35
CA GLY A 78 23.45 -23.97 35.68
C GLY A 78 23.39 -25.47 36.01
N ASN A 79 23.61 -25.82 37.27
CA ASN A 79 23.49 -27.19 37.77
C ASN A 79 22.39 -27.35 38.84
N ARG A 80 22.05 -28.60 39.19
CA ARG A 80 21.10 -28.91 40.27
C ARG A 80 21.59 -28.53 41.67
N LYS A 81 22.90 -28.25 41.81
CA LYS A 81 23.51 -27.72 43.03
C LYS A 81 23.43 -26.18 43.09
N GLN A 82 22.58 -25.57 42.26
CA GLN A 82 22.34 -24.12 42.24
C GLN A 82 23.59 -23.30 41.95
N THR A 83 24.55 -23.90 41.25
CA THR A 83 25.79 -23.27 40.85
C THR A 83 25.72 -22.89 39.38
N ILE A 84 26.15 -21.68 39.08
CA ILE A 84 26.38 -21.18 37.73
C ILE A 84 27.88 -21.24 37.48
N THR A 85 28.31 -21.96 36.46
CA THR A 85 29.73 -22.23 36.19
C THR A 85 30.02 -22.00 34.71
N THR A 86 31.26 -21.66 34.37
CA THR A 86 31.73 -21.54 32.98
C THR A 86 32.39 -22.83 32.52
N GLU A 87 32.38 -23.11 31.22
CA GLU A 87 32.97 -24.34 30.65
C GLU A 87 34.48 -24.51 30.97
N ASP A 88 35.21 -23.41 31.02
CA ASP A 88 36.63 -23.33 31.37
C ASP A 88 36.88 -23.47 32.89
N LYS A 89 35.80 -23.58 33.68
CA LYS A 89 35.78 -23.59 35.15
C LYS A 89 36.43 -22.38 35.79
N SER A 90 36.63 -21.29 35.04
CA SER A 90 37.18 -20.06 35.60
C SER A 90 36.21 -19.43 36.61
N GLN A 91 34.89 -19.64 36.44
CA GLN A 91 33.84 -19.11 37.30
C GLN A 91 32.98 -20.19 37.95
N SER A 92 32.59 -19.96 39.19
CA SER A 92 31.64 -20.78 39.92
C SER A 92 30.90 -19.93 40.95
N ILE A 93 29.59 -19.75 40.76
CA ILE A 93 28.75 -18.84 41.54
C ILE A 93 27.58 -19.62 42.11
N VAL A 94 27.46 -19.68 43.43
CA VAL A 94 26.37 -20.39 44.11
C VAL A 94 25.20 -19.44 44.39
N LEU A 95 24.02 -19.79 43.91
CA LEU A 95 22.76 -19.15 44.28
C LEU A 95 22.35 -19.70 45.67
N ASN A 96 22.77 -19.04 46.75
CA ASN A 96 22.63 -19.52 48.15
C ASN A 96 21.17 -19.68 48.65
N ASN A 97 20.39 -20.62 48.10
CA ASN A 97 19.02 -20.90 48.54
C ASN A 97 18.63 -22.38 48.32
N ASN A 98 18.67 -23.18 49.40
CA ASN A 98 18.57 -24.65 49.42
C ASN A 98 17.34 -25.30 48.73
N LEU A 99 16.37 -24.55 48.21
CA LEU A 99 15.17 -25.07 47.51
C LEU A 99 14.95 -24.50 46.10
N LEU A 100 15.96 -23.86 45.52
CA LEU A 100 15.88 -23.23 44.21
C LEU A 100 16.33 -24.20 43.09
N GLN A 101 15.61 -24.20 41.96
CA GLN A 101 16.00 -24.92 40.74
C GLN A 101 16.28 -23.90 39.63
N ILE A 102 17.43 -24.02 38.95
CA ILE A 102 17.72 -23.22 37.76
C ILE A 102 16.96 -23.82 36.58
N THR A 103 16.04 -23.04 36.00
CA THR A 103 15.11 -23.49 34.95
C THR A 103 15.55 -23.07 33.56
N CYS A 104 16.11 -21.86 33.41
CA CYS A 104 16.59 -21.33 32.13
C CYS A 104 17.65 -20.25 32.36
N MET A 105 18.51 -20.05 31.37
CA MET A 105 19.54 -19.01 31.38
C MET A 105 19.61 -18.34 30.01
N THR A 106 19.93 -17.04 29.99
CA THR A 106 20.18 -16.32 28.73
C THR A 106 21.14 -15.16 28.96
N TYR A 107 22.00 -14.89 27.99
CA TYR A 107 22.83 -13.69 27.98
C TYR A 107 22.01 -12.50 27.44
N TYR A 108 21.98 -11.40 28.18
CA TYR A 108 21.28 -10.20 27.78
C TYR A 108 22.00 -8.93 28.24
N LYS A 109 22.36 -8.08 27.27
CA LYS A 109 22.97 -6.75 27.47
C LYS A 109 24.14 -6.73 28.47
N GLY A 110 25.05 -7.71 28.39
CA GLY A 110 26.29 -7.74 29.18
C GLY A 110 26.22 -8.58 30.44
N ASP A 111 25.08 -9.20 30.73
CA ASP A 111 24.89 -10.03 31.93
C ASP A 111 24.23 -11.35 31.60
N ILE A 112 24.48 -12.35 32.45
CA ILE A 112 23.78 -13.63 32.44
C ILE A 112 22.54 -13.51 33.31
N TRP A 113 21.37 -13.69 32.69
CA TRP A 113 20.10 -13.76 33.39
C TRP A 113 19.77 -15.21 33.68
N VAL A 114 19.36 -15.48 34.91
CA VAL A 114 19.12 -16.84 35.40
C VAL A 114 17.72 -16.92 35.98
N GLY A 115 16.85 -17.60 35.26
CA GLY A 115 15.50 -17.93 35.69
C GLY A 115 15.52 -19.15 36.62
N THR A 116 14.71 -19.08 37.66
CA THR A 116 14.66 -20.11 38.68
C THR A 116 13.23 -20.41 39.11
N SER A 117 13.05 -21.50 39.87
CA SER A 117 11.77 -21.81 40.51
C SER A 117 11.35 -20.79 41.59
N ASN A 118 12.22 -19.85 41.96
CA ASN A 118 11.93 -18.83 42.98
C ASN A 118 12.60 -17.48 42.69
N GLY A 119 12.40 -16.97 41.48
CA GLY A 119 12.77 -15.63 41.05
C GLY A 119 13.78 -15.63 39.92
N LEU A 120 14.25 -14.44 39.61
CA LEU A 120 15.18 -14.14 38.52
C LEU A 120 16.44 -13.53 39.10
N PHE A 121 17.60 -14.00 38.66
CA PHE A 121 18.89 -13.49 39.08
C PHE A 121 19.60 -12.87 37.88
N ARG A 122 20.37 -11.82 38.15
CA ARG A 122 21.25 -11.20 37.17
C ARG A 122 22.68 -11.37 37.67
N VAL A 123 23.48 -12.05 36.89
CA VAL A 123 24.88 -12.34 37.14
C VAL A 123 25.71 -11.55 36.15
N SER A 124 26.61 -10.74 36.69
CA SER A 124 27.48 -9.91 35.86
C SER A 124 28.56 -10.77 35.22
N ASP A 125 28.67 -10.68 33.89
CA ASP A 125 29.68 -11.38 33.09
C ASP A 125 31.09 -10.86 33.44
N ASP A 126 31.23 -9.54 33.62
CA ASP A 126 32.51 -8.88 33.91
C ASP A 126 32.97 -9.03 35.38
N GLN A 127 32.06 -8.86 36.34
CA GLN A 127 32.34 -8.90 37.78
C GLN A 127 32.12 -10.28 38.38
N LYS A 128 31.53 -11.22 37.62
CA LYS A 128 31.43 -12.64 37.93
C LYS A 128 30.76 -12.90 39.29
N LYS A 129 29.71 -12.13 39.55
CA LYS A 129 28.93 -12.18 40.79
C LYS A 129 27.46 -11.87 40.53
N ILE A 130 26.62 -12.24 41.48
CA ILE A 130 25.21 -11.83 41.49
C ILE A 130 25.15 -10.32 41.72
N ILE A 131 24.52 -9.60 40.79
CA ILE A 131 24.32 -8.14 40.84
C ILE A 131 22.84 -7.74 40.92
N GLY A 132 21.93 -8.70 40.82
CA GLY A 132 20.50 -8.49 41.00
C GLY A 132 19.75 -9.77 41.36
N SER A 133 18.73 -9.64 42.20
CA SER A 133 17.77 -10.69 42.53
C SER A 133 16.37 -10.10 42.54
N PHE A 134 15.49 -10.69 41.74
CA PHE A 134 14.16 -10.18 41.45
C PHE A 134 13.12 -11.26 41.76
N THR A 135 12.13 -10.90 42.56
CA THR A 135 10.93 -11.66 42.87
C THR A 135 9.71 -10.83 42.46
N LYS A 136 8.52 -11.41 42.50
CA LYS A 136 7.26 -10.67 42.31
C LYS A 136 7.08 -9.52 43.32
N ASP A 137 7.70 -9.63 44.50
CA ASP A 137 7.53 -8.67 45.59
C ASP A 137 8.42 -7.42 45.41
N ASN A 138 9.51 -7.52 44.65
CA ASN A 138 10.48 -6.43 44.47
C ASN A 138 10.71 -6.04 43.00
N SER A 139 9.93 -6.58 42.08
CA SER A 139 10.04 -6.34 40.63
C SER A 139 8.69 -6.40 39.94
N LYS A 140 8.66 -6.35 38.60
CA LYS A 140 7.43 -6.54 37.81
C LYS A 140 7.19 -7.97 37.35
N LEU A 141 7.93 -8.94 37.90
CA LEU A 141 7.64 -10.36 37.70
C LEU A 141 6.20 -10.68 38.09
N LYS A 142 5.54 -11.51 37.28
CA LYS A 142 4.17 -11.94 37.53
C LYS A 142 4.10 -13.13 38.47
N SER A 143 5.06 -14.03 38.38
CA SER A 143 5.28 -15.08 39.38
C SER A 143 6.79 -15.22 39.63
N ASN A 144 7.15 -15.78 40.79
CA ASN A 144 8.53 -16.14 41.10
C ASN A 144 8.99 -17.32 40.25
N ASN A 145 8.09 -18.17 39.75
CA ASN A 145 8.49 -19.30 38.93
C ASN A 145 8.77 -18.82 37.49
N ILE A 146 10.05 -18.83 37.10
CA ILE A 146 10.49 -18.46 35.75
C ILE A 146 10.55 -19.73 34.90
N ASN A 147 9.76 -19.77 33.84
CA ASN A 147 9.62 -20.97 33.00
C ASN A 147 10.50 -20.91 31.75
N VAL A 148 10.65 -19.73 31.14
CA VAL A 148 11.37 -19.53 29.89
C VAL A 148 11.89 -18.10 29.80
N MET A 149 13.04 -17.93 29.15
CA MET A 149 13.56 -16.63 28.74
C MET A 149 13.99 -16.67 27.29
N HIS A 150 13.74 -15.58 26.57
CA HIS A 150 14.10 -15.45 25.16
C HIS A 150 14.49 -14.01 24.85
N VAL A 151 15.58 -13.82 24.10
CA VAL A 151 15.97 -12.50 23.60
C VAL A 151 15.48 -12.39 22.16
N ASP A 152 14.65 -11.38 21.89
CA ASP A 152 14.10 -11.19 20.56
C ASP A 152 15.06 -10.45 19.61
N ASN A 153 14.62 -10.34 18.34
CA ASN A 153 15.39 -9.70 17.28
C ASN A 153 15.52 -8.17 17.48
N GLU A 154 14.74 -7.57 18.38
CA GLU A 154 14.82 -6.16 18.76
C GLU A 154 15.66 -5.95 20.04
N ASN A 155 16.37 -6.98 20.51
CA ASN A 155 17.14 -6.98 21.77
C ASN A 155 16.29 -6.65 23.00
N LYS A 156 15.09 -7.23 23.09
CA LYS A 156 14.26 -7.26 24.31
C LYS A 156 14.30 -8.65 24.92
N LEU A 157 14.35 -8.68 26.25
CA LEU A 157 14.33 -9.94 27.01
C LEU A 157 12.90 -10.25 27.44
N TRP A 158 12.37 -11.34 26.92
CA TRP A 158 11.07 -11.89 27.27
C TRP A 158 11.22 -12.93 28.36
N ILE A 159 10.38 -12.86 29.39
CA ILE A 159 10.44 -13.71 30.57
C ILE A 159 9.04 -14.28 30.83
N GLY A 160 8.87 -15.56 30.54
CA GLY A 160 7.64 -16.30 30.80
C GLY A 160 7.58 -16.79 32.24
N THR A 161 6.45 -16.58 32.89
CA THR A 161 6.18 -16.99 34.28
C THR A 161 4.87 -17.79 34.36
N ASP A 162 4.50 -18.27 35.56
CA ASP A 162 3.24 -18.98 35.76
C ASP A 162 1.97 -18.11 35.59
N GLU A 163 2.10 -16.77 35.66
CA GLU A 163 0.94 -15.84 35.65
C GLU A 163 0.99 -14.83 34.50
N GLY A 164 1.92 -14.99 33.56
CA GLY A 164 2.06 -14.12 32.41
C GLY A 164 3.51 -13.88 32.00
N VAL A 165 3.73 -12.80 31.25
CA VAL A 165 5.03 -12.49 30.66
C VAL A 165 5.53 -11.10 31.08
N VAL A 166 6.84 -10.98 31.23
CA VAL A 166 7.55 -9.71 31.42
C VAL A 166 8.50 -9.48 30.26
N ILE A 167 8.50 -8.27 29.74
CA ILE A 167 9.39 -7.81 28.68
C ILE A 167 10.30 -6.74 29.27
N ILE A 168 11.61 -7.00 29.22
CA ILE A 168 12.64 -6.06 29.60
C ILE A 168 13.22 -5.44 28.33
N ASP A 169 13.09 -4.12 28.22
CA ASP A 169 13.72 -3.32 27.18
C ASP A 169 14.67 -2.31 27.83
N GLY A 170 15.93 -2.72 27.95
CA GLY A 170 16.95 -1.92 28.65
C GLY A 170 16.62 -1.79 30.13
N LYS A 171 16.22 -0.59 30.58
CA LYS A 171 15.81 -0.34 31.98
C LYS A 171 14.31 -0.49 32.20
N SER A 172 13.52 -0.56 31.13
CA SER A 172 12.07 -0.61 31.21
C SER A 172 11.59 -2.05 31.37
N TRP A 173 10.76 -2.29 32.40
CA TRP A 173 10.08 -3.56 32.60
C TRP A 173 8.60 -3.36 32.28
N ASN A 174 8.08 -4.11 31.32
CA ASN A 174 6.67 -4.11 30.94
C ASN A 174 6.09 -5.49 31.20
N SER A 175 4.95 -5.57 31.86
CA SER A 175 4.42 -6.83 32.36
C SER A 175 2.98 -7.02 31.92
N TYR A 176 2.66 -8.21 31.42
CA TYR A 176 1.34 -8.54 30.86
C TYR A 176 0.77 -9.74 31.59
N GLU A 177 -0.35 -9.53 32.29
CA GLU A 177 -1.13 -10.62 32.90
C GLU A 177 -1.91 -11.37 31.83
N ARG A 178 -1.90 -12.70 31.96
CA ARG A 178 -2.58 -13.61 31.06
C ARG A 178 -3.31 -14.74 31.78
N ASP A 179 -3.23 -14.86 33.10
CA ASP A 179 -3.79 -15.98 33.89
C ASP A 179 -3.44 -17.37 33.32
N HIS A 180 -2.27 -17.44 32.68
CA HIS A 180 -1.80 -18.58 31.92
C HIS A 180 -0.30 -18.75 32.14
N LYS A 181 0.11 -20.00 32.35
CA LYS A 181 1.51 -20.37 32.49
C LYS A 181 2.21 -20.25 31.14
N ILE A 182 3.10 -19.27 30.99
CA ILE A 182 3.89 -19.08 29.79
C ILE A 182 5.05 -20.08 29.81
N THR A 183 5.09 -20.99 28.83
CA THR A 183 6.05 -22.09 28.75
C THR A 183 7.02 -21.97 27.57
N GLY A 184 6.73 -21.09 26.61
CA GLY A 184 7.59 -20.90 25.44
C GLY A 184 7.49 -19.47 24.90
N VAL A 185 8.63 -18.95 24.46
CA VAL A 185 8.74 -17.69 23.72
C VAL A 185 9.72 -17.91 22.57
N ILE A 186 9.33 -17.61 21.35
CA ILE A 186 10.20 -17.70 20.17
C ILE A 186 10.01 -16.51 19.24
N SER A 187 11.07 -16.12 18.52
CA SER A 187 11.01 -15.13 17.45
C SER A 187 10.81 -15.80 16.10
N THR A 188 9.98 -15.20 15.25
CA THR A 188 9.84 -15.53 13.83
C THR A 188 9.88 -14.24 13.01
N SER A 189 9.83 -14.34 11.68
CA SER A 189 9.78 -13.17 10.79
C SER A 189 8.49 -12.33 10.95
N GLU A 190 7.39 -12.92 11.44
CA GLU A 190 6.12 -12.23 11.68
C GLU A 190 6.05 -11.52 13.03
N GLY A 191 6.84 -11.98 14.00
CA GLY A 191 6.79 -11.48 15.37
C GLY A 191 7.14 -12.55 16.40
N ILE A 192 6.67 -12.34 17.62
CA ILE A 192 6.96 -13.18 18.78
C ILE A 192 5.80 -14.12 19.05
N TRP A 193 6.08 -15.42 19.06
CA TRP A 193 5.11 -16.41 19.49
C TRP A 193 5.25 -16.65 20.99
N LEU A 194 4.13 -16.53 21.70
CA LEU A 194 4.01 -16.92 23.10
C LEU A 194 3.14 -18.15 23.22
N LEU A 195 3.67 -19.16 23.89
CA LEU A 195 2.97 -20.39 24.17
C LEU A 195 2.67 -20.48 25.66
N ALA A 196 1.42 -20.74 25.97
CA ALA A 196 0.95 -21.09 27.30
C ALA A 196 0.35 -22.48 27.34
N ASP A 197 0.14 -22.98 28.55
CA ASP A 197 -0.48 -24.28 28.86
C ASP A 197 -1.71 -24.66 28.00
N LYS A 198 -2.53 -23.69 27.61
CA LYS A 198 -3.78 -23.91 26.84
C LYS A 198 -4.00 -22.95 25.68
N LYS A 199 -3.04 -22.06 25.40
CA LYS A 199 -3.20 -20.98 24.42
C LYS A 199 -1.89 -20.64 23.73
N MET A 200 -1.98 -20.07 22.55
CA MET A 200 -0.84 -19.52 21.84
C MET A 200 -1.20 -18.16 21.26
N TRP A 201 -0.26 -17.23 21.33
CA TRP A 201 -0.41 -15.88 20.80
C TRP A 201 0.70 -15.57 19.82
N LEU A 202 0.35 -14.89 18.74
CA LEU A 202 1.31 -14.16 17.92
C LEU A 202 1.29 -12.69 18.33
N ILE A 203 2.47 -12.14 18.61
CA ILE A 203 2.66 -10.73 18.91
C ILE A 203 3.42 -10.10 17.76
N TYR A 204 2.75 -9.21 17.03
CA TYR A 204 3.31 -8.49 15.90
C TYR A 204 3.13 -6.99 16.04
N LYS A 205 3.87 -6.21 15.24
CA LYS A 205 3.76 -4.76 15.22
C LYS A 205 2.67 -4.29 14.25
N GLU A 206 1.76 -3.46 14.74
CA GLU A 206 0.82 -2.70 13.92
C GLU A 206 0.85 -1.24 14.37
N ASP A 207 1.15 -0.33 13.44
CA ASP A 207 1.31 1.11 13.72
C ASP A 207 2.29 1.40 14.88
N GLY A 208 3.39 0.62 14.95
CA GLY A 208 4.42 0.71 15.99
C GLY A 208 4.04 0.12 17.35
N ARG A 209 2.80 -0.36 17.52
CA ARG A 209 2.30 -0.96 18.77
C ARG A 209 2.26 -2.48 18.70
N ASP A 210 2.48 -3.12 19.85
CA ASP A 210 2.37 -4.58 19.97
C ASP A 210 0.90 -4.98 19.90
N ARG A 211 0.54 -5.79 18.90
CA ARG A 211 -0.75 -6.43 18.76
C ARG A 211 -0.64 -7.87 19.18
N TRP A 212 -1.58 -8.29 20.00
CA TRP A 212 -1.69 -9.66 20.47
C TRP A 212 -2.84 -10.32 19.74
N GLN A 213 -2.52 -11.33 18.93
CA GLN A 213 -3.50 -12.12 18.23
C GLN A 213 -3.54 -13.51 18.87
N ASP A 214 -4.72 -13.93 19.32
CA ASP A 214 -4.95 -15.34 19.62
C ASP A 214 -4.73 -16.12 18.33
N ALA A 215 -3.74 -17.00 18.33
CA ALA A 215 -3.58 -17.91 17.23
C ALA A 215 -4.69 -18.96 17.34
N ALA A 216 -5.48 -19.10 16.27
CA ALA A 216 -6.52 -20.12 16.17
C ALA A 216 -5.86 -21.50 15.99
N VAL A 217 -5.16 -21.95 17.01
CA VAL A 217 -4.48 -23.23 16.99
C VAL A 217 -5.53 -24.34 17.01
N LYS A 218 -5.50 -25.22 16.00
CA LYS A 218 -6.30 -26.45 16.02
C LYS A 218 -6.04 -27.25 17.30
N ARG A 219 -7.09 -27.86 17.86
CA ARG A 219 -6.94 -28.81 18.97
C ARG A 219 -5.94 -29.90 18.56
N GLY A 220 -4.90 -30.13 19.37
CA GLY A 220 -4.00 -31.27 19.22
C GLY A 220 -2.52 -30.99 18.91
N ILE A 221 -2.07 -29.74 18.82
CA ILE A 221 -0.64 -29.42 18.61
C ILE A 221 0.24 -29.68 19.85
N SER A 222 -0.37 -29.94 21.00
CA SER A 222 0.30 -30.31 22.23
C SER A 222 -0.59 -31.26 23.03
N LYS A 223 0.05 -32.10 23.84
CA LYS A 223 -0.62 -32.97 24.80
C LYS A 223 0.07 -32.81 26.15
N GLY A 224 -0.66 -32.27 27.12
CA GLY A 224 -0.10 -31.92 28.42
C GLY A 224 0.81 -30.68 28.37
N PRO A 225 1.65 -30.46 29.40
CA PRO A 225 2.48 -29.27 29.49
C PRO A 225 3.58 -29.28 28.41
N VAL A 226 3.77 -28.12 27.77
CA VAL A 226 4.88 -27.91 26.84
C VAL A 226 6.18 -27.76 27.64
N ARG A 227 7.20 -28.47 27.20
CA ARG A 227 8.52 -28.58 27.85
C ARG A 227 9.60 -27.80 27.12
N ALA A 228 9.52 -27.75 25.79
CA ALA A 228 10.44 -26.98 24.96
C ALA A 228 9.76 -26.55 23.66
N LEU A 229 10.28 -25.47 23.08
CA LEU A 229 9.78 -24.84 21.87
C LEU A 229 10.97 -24.27 21.09
N VAL A 230 11.00 -24.48 19.78
CA VAL A 230 11.99 -23.84 18.90
C VAL A 230 11.36 -23.57 17.53
N ALA A 231 11.89 -22.59 16.80
CA ALA A 231 11.54 -22.35 15.42
C ALA A 231 12.74 -22.65 14.51
N ASP A 232 12.50 -23.18 13.32
CA ASP A 232 13.51 -23.25 12.27
C ASP A 232 13.57 -21.93 11.46
N SER A 233 14.54 -21.83 10.56
CA SER A 233 14.69 -20.65 9.69
C SER A 233 13.50 -20.44 8.73
N LYS A 234 12.76 -21.52 8.46
CA LYS A 234 11.56 -21.56 7.60
C LYS A 234 10.29 -21.12 8.34
N GLY A 235 10.39 -20.88 9.65
CA GLY A 235 9.30 -20.45 10.52
C GLY A 235 8.34 -21.58 10.93
N ASN A 236 8.71 -22.84 10.74
CA ASN A 236 8.04 -23.94 11.41
C ASN A 236 8.38 -23.91 12.89
N VAL A 237 7.40 -24.23 13.71
CA VAL A 237 7.48 -24.24 15.16
C VAL A 237 7.44 -25.69 15.64
N PHE A 238 8.49 -26.11 16.34
CA PHE A 238 8.58 -27.44 16.93
C PHE A 238 8.24 -27.38 18.41
N ILE A 239 7.26 -28.18 18.81
CA ILE A 239 6.62 -28.14 20.12
C ILE A 239 6.84 -29.49 20.79
N ALA A 240 7.59 -29.49 21.89
CA ALA A 240 7.79 -30.67 22.72
C ALA A 240 6.81 -30.65 23.90
N SER A 241 5.90 -31.62 23.92
CA SER A 241 4.98 -31.89 25.03
C SER A 241 5.06 -33.38 25.39
N GLU A 242 3.95 -34.05 25.75
CA GLU A 242 3.89 -35.52 25.70
C GLU A 242 3.98 -36.07 24.26
N ILE A 243 3.79 -35.20 23.27
CA ILE A 243 4.03 -35.48 21.85
C ILE A 243 5.02 -34.45 21.28
N LEU A 244 5.74 -34.83 20.23
CA LEU A 244 6.55 -33.91 19.43
C LEU A 244 5.75 -33.51 18.19
N VAL A 245 5.58 -32.21 17.98
CA VAL A 245 4.79 -31.68 16.86
C VAL A 245 5.60 -30.64 16.12
N GLN A 246 5.65 -30.74 14.80
CA GLN A 246 5.98 -29.63 13.92
C GLN A 246 4.69 -28.92 13.53
N PHE A 247 4.61 -27.61 13.73
CA PHE A 247 3.48 -26.78 13.37
C PHE A 247 3.94 -25.63 12.49
N ASN A 248 3.33 -25.47 11.33
CA ASN A 248 3.55 -24.33 10.46
C ASN A 248 2.40 -23.32 10.67
N PRO A 249 2.66 -22.16 11.31
CA PRO A 249 1.62 -21.20 11.62
C PRO A 249 1.02 -20.53 10.39
N TYR A 250 1.75 -20.47 9.27
CA TYR A 250 1.33 -19.80 8.03
C TYR A 250 0.32 -20.63 7.24
N THR A 251 0.47 -21.95 7.28
CA THR A 251 -0.38 -22.90 6.53
C THR A 251 -1.41 -23.59 7.41
N ASP A 252 -1.34 -23.40 8.74
CA ASP A 252 -2.13 -24.13 9.73
C ASP A 252 -2.03 -25.67 9.54
N HIS A 253 -0.82 -26.10 9.17
CA HIS A 253 -0.47 -27.51 8.99
C HIS A 253 0.37 -27.99 10.16
N SER A 254 0.06 -29.16 10.69
CA SER A 254 0.78 -29.77 11.81
C SER A 254 1.07 -31.24 11.54
N VAL A 255 2.26 -31.67 11.91
CA VAL A 255 2.72 -33.05 11.79
C VAL A 255 3.16 -33.52 13.17
N ILE A 256 2.58 -34.63 13.63
CA ILE A 256 3.03 -35.30 14.85
C ILE A 256 4.20 -36.20 14.46
N ILE A 257 5.35 -35.98 15.08
CA ILE A 257 6.55 -36.80 14.88
C ILE A 257 6.53 -37.89 15.94
N ASP A 258 6.20 -39.11 15.53
CA ASP A 258 6.07 -40.26 16.41
C ASP A 258 6.86 -41.47 15.87
N LYS A 259 6.48 -42.67 16.33
CA LYS A 259 7.11 -43.93 15.95
C LYS A 259 7.07 -44.20 14.44
N ASP A 260 6.08 -43.67 13.72
CA ASP A 260 5.95 -43.89 12.27
C ASP A 260 7.05 -43.14 11.51
N TYR A 261 7.61 -42.10 12.12
CA TYR A 261 8.82 -41.40 11.67
C TYR A 261 10.12 -42.02 12.22
N GLY A 262 10.04 -43.03 13.08
CA GLY A 262 11.19 -43.60 13.80
C GLY A 262 11.50 -42.92 15.14
N PHE A 263 10.68 -41.98 15.59
CA PHE A 263 10.83 -41.33 16.89
C PHE A 263 10.18 -42.17 18.00
N VAL A 264 11.00 -42.79 18.85
CA VAL A 264 10.55 -43.82 19.82
C VAL A 264 10.71 -43.43 21.30
N SER A 265 10.84 -42.13 21.59
CA SER A 265 10.86 -41.63 22.97
C SER A 265 9.45 -41.43 23.53
N SER A 266 9.28 -41.69 24.82
CA SER A 266 8.04 -41.41 25.55
C SER A 266 7.96 -39.98 26.11
N GLN A 267 9.08 -39.25 26.14
CA GLN A 267 9.13 -37.91 26.71
C GLN A 267 10.29 -37.06 26.16
N THR A 268 9.93 -36.04 25.38
CA THR A 268 10.85 -34.97 24.96
C THR A 268 11.05 -33.95 26.07
N LEU A 269 12.30 -33.56 26.32
CA LEU A 269 12.70 -32.63 27.38
C LEU A 269 13.24 -31.30 26.85
N SER A 270 14.02 -31.33 25.78
CA SER A 270 14.65 -30.15 25.21
C SER A 270 14.63 -30.21 23.68
N LEU A 271 14.62 -29.03 23.07
CA LEU A 271 14.70 -28.86 21.62
C LEU A 271 15.74 -27.78 21.32
N ALA A 272 16.48 -27.96 20.24
CA ALA A 272 17.24 -26.90 19.61
C ALA A 272 17.23 -27.12 18.09
N CYS A 273 17.21 -26.02 17.33
CA CYS A 273 17.37 -26.05 15.89
C CYS A 273 18.78 -25.57 15.58
N ASP A 274 19.52 -26.35 14.79
CA ASP A 274 20.87 -25.98 14.41
C ASP A 274 20.89 -25.11 13.14
N LYS A 275 22.08 -24.65 12.73
CA LYS A 275 22.21 -23.72 11.60
C LYS A 275 21.86 -24.32 10.24
N ASN A 276 21.68 -25.64 10.16
CA ASN A 276 21.25 -26.35 8.96
C ASN A 276 19.75 -26.65 8.98
N ASP A 277 19.01 -26.09 9.95
CA ASP A 277 17.61 -26.40 10.25
C ASP A 277 17.35 -27.84 10.74
N ASP A 278 18.39 -28.58 11.11
CA ASP A 278 18.20 -29.88 11.78
C ASP A 278 17.63 -29.64 13.18
N LEU A 279 16.56 -30.37 13.52
CA LEU A 279 16.00 -30.35 14.86
C LEU A 279 16.72 -31.38 15.74
N TRP A 280 17.31 -30.90 16.83
CA TRP A 280 17.92 -31.71 17.87
C TRP A 280 16.96 -31.86 19.04
N VAL A 281 16.66 -33.11 19.39
CA VAL A 281 15.63 -33.48 20.35
C VAL A 281 16.27 -34.23 21.51
N GLY A 282 16.30 -33.60 22.68
CA GLY A 282 16.74 -34.22 23.92
C GLY A 282 15.56 -34.92 24.61
N THR A 283 15.78 -36.15 25.06
CA THR A 283 14.72 -36.99 25.62
C THR A 283 15.06 -37.46 27.03
N ALA A 284 14.03 -37.90 27.77
CA ALA A 284 14.20 -38.44 29.11
C ALA A 284 14.71 -39.89 29.12
N ASP A 285 14.47 -40.65 28.05
CA ASP A 285 14.50 -42.11 28.05
C ASP A 285 15.24 -42.75 26.86
N ARG A 286 15.67 -41.94 25.88
CA ARG A 286 16.27 -42.40 24.62
C ARG A 286 17.43 -41.51 24.16
N GLY A 287 18.09 -40.81 25.08
CA GLY A 287 19.18 -39.90 24.77
C GLY A 287 18.74 -38.75 23.85
N MET A 288 19.34 -38.66 22.68
CA MET A 288 19.13 -37.56 21.74
C MET A 288 18.79 -38.06 20.34
N PHE A 289 17.91 -37.35 19.64
CA PHE A 289 17.61 -37.56 18.23
C PHE A 289 17.99 -36.32 17.42
N ARG A 290 18.41 -36.55 16.18
CA ARG A 290 18.39 -35.55 15.11
C ARG A 290 17.19 -35.85 14.22
N ILE A 291 16.43 -34.82 13.90
CA ILE A 291 15.37 -34.88 12.91
C ILE A 291 15.76 -33.91 11.81
N ASP A 292 16.19 -34.50 10.70
CA ASP A 292 16.31 -33.80 9.43
C ASP A 292 14.92 -33.83 8.81
N MET A 293 14.22 -32.72 8.90
CA MET A 293 13.00 -32.54 8.13
C MET A 293 13.44 -32.37 6.68
N LEU A 294 13.64 -33.50 5.98
CA LEU A 294 13.92 -33.46 4.56
C LEU A 294 12.88 -32.55 3.95
N ASP A 295 13.36 -31.58 3.17
CA ASP A 295 12.46 -30.87 2.28
C ASP A 295 11.73 -31.96 1.47
N SER A 296 10.45 -32.16 1.77
CA SER A 296 9.51 -32.43 0.70
C SER A 296 9.81 -31.32 -0.30
N GLU A 297 10.49 -31.68 -1.39
CA GLU A 297 11.01 -30.84 -2.47
C GLU A 297 10.81 -29.36 -2.20
N VAL A 298 11.89 -28.59 -1.95
CA VAL A 298 11.90 -27.11 -1.79
C VAL A 298 10.61 -26.56 -2.36
N LYS A 299 9.63 -26.29 -1.47
CA LYS A 299 8.28 -25.94 -1.91
C LYS A 299 8.46 -24.81 -2.91
N ASP A 300 7.92 -24.99 -4.13
CA ASP A 300 8.10 -24.05 -5.23
C ASP A 300 8.02 -22.63 -4.69
N LEU A 301 9.02 -21.80 -5.02
CA LEU A 301 8.99 -20.39 -4.67
C LEU A 301 7.66 -19.83 -5.17
N THR A 302 6.80 -19.41 -4.25
CA THR A 302 5.53 -18.76 -4.55
C THR A 302 5.44 -17.47 -3.79
N ALA A 303 4.75 -16.49 -4.35
CA ALA A 303 4.50 -15.24 -3.66
C ALA A 303 3.10 -14.72 -3.96
N VAL A 304 2.48 -14.07 -2.98
CA VAL A 304 1.24 -13.33 -3.17
C VAL A 304 1.50 -11.87 -2.82
N ALA A 305 1.22 -10.99 -3.77
CA ALA A 305 1.18 -9.55 -3.55
C ALA A 305 -0.27 -9.13 -3.32
N PHE A 306 -0.52 -8.30 -2.31
CA PHE A 306 -1.84 -7.72 -2.08
C PHE A 306 -1.73 -6.27 -1.64
N ALA A 307 -2.76 -5.50 -1.99
CA ALA A 307 -2.88 -4.10 -1.61
C ALA A 307 -3.59 -3.99 -0.26
N LYS A 308 -3.13 -3.09 0.59
CA LYS A 308 -3.76 -2.72 1.86
C LYS A 308 -4.16 -1.25 1.79
N GLY A 309 -5.41 -0.97 2.16
CA GLY A 309 -5.98 0.37 2.09
C GLY A 309 -6.55 0.70 0.71
N GLU A 310 -7.70 1.38 0.71
CA GLU A 310 -8.41 1.82 -0.48
C GLU A 310 -8.07 3.27 -0.80
N ILE A 311 -7.82 3.58 -2.08
CA ILE A 311 -7.69 4.96 -2.55
C ILE A 311 -9.09 5.55 -2.61
N LYS A 312 -9.39 6.54 -1.76
CA LYS A 312 -10.71 7.18 -1.73
C LYS A 312 -10.86 8.34 -2.71
N CYS A 313 -9.75 8.98 -3.06
CA CYS A 313 -9.70 10.12 -3.98
C CYS A 313 -8.85 9.77 -5.19
N ASN A 314 -9.36 10.04 -6.39
CA ASN A 314 -8.59 9.88 -7.62
C ASN A 314 -7.25 10.63 -7.53
N GLY A 315 -6.15 9.95 -7.88
CA GLY A 315 -4.78 10.47 -7.84
C GLY A 315 -4.13 10.48 -6.44
N ALA A 316 -4.83 10.09 -5.38
CA ALA A 316 -4.25 10.02 -4.04
C ALA A 316 -3.33 8.81 -3.86
N LYS A 317 -2.29 8.97 -3.03
CA LYS A 317 -1.29 7.94 -2.74
C LYS A 317 -1.43 7.42 -1.31
N THR A 318 -2.49 6.68 -1.05
CA THR A 318 -2.88 6.26 0.32
C THR A 318 -2.91 4.75 0.53
N SER A 319 -2.69 3.97 -0.52
CA SER A 319 -2.65 2.51 -0.44
C SER A 319 -1.21 2.04 -0.15
N SER A 320 -1.06 0.79 0.25
CA SER A 320 0.23 0.11 0.40
C SER A 320 0.19 -1.28 -0.20
N ILE A 321 1.35 -1.86 -0.49
CA ILE A 321 1.49 -3.24 -0.97
C ILE A 321 2.33 -4.02 0.02
N ARG A 322 1.93 -5.28 0.23
CA ARG A 322 2.72 -6.29 0.93
C ARG A 322 2.84 -7.55 0.06
N VAL A 323 4.03 -8.13 0.05
CA VAL A 323 4.36 -9.40 -0.58
C VAL A 323 4.58 -10.44 0.51
N ILE A 324 3.90 -11.57 0.40
CA ILE A 324 4.14 -12.75 1.24
C ILE A 324 4.77 -13.81 0.35
N VAL A 325 6.00 -14.21 0.67
CA VAL A 325 6.74 -15.27 -0.03
C VAL A 325 6.59 -16.57 0.76
N ASN A 326 6.37 -17.68 0.07
CA ASN A 326 6.31 -19.03 0.63
C ASN A 326 7.22 -19.95 -0.19
N GLY A 327 8.00 -20.81 0.48
CA GLY A 327 8.92 -21.71 -0.21
C GLY A 327 10.19 -21.01 -0.70
N GLY A 328 10.97 -21.67 -1.56
CA GLY A 328 12.29 -21.20 -2.02
C GLY A 328 13.32 -21.02 -0.90
N LYS A 329 14.54 -20.58 -1.24
CA LYS A 329 15.66 -20.43 -0.29
C LYS A 329 15.99 -18.97 0.04
N THR A 330 16.04 -18.63 1.32
CA THR A 330 16.46 -17.28 1.75
C THR A 330 17.97 -17.05 1.57
N PRO A 331 18.43 -15.81 1.34
CA PRO A 331 17.66 -14.56 1.26
C PRO A 331 16.94 -14.37 -0.07
N TYR A 332 15.82 -13.64 -0.05
CA TYR A 332 15.10 -13.22 -1.26
C TYR A 332 15.53 -11.82 -1.71
N SER A 333 15.58 -11.61 -3.02
CA SER A 333 15.68 -10.30 -3.65
C SER A 333 14.37 -9.92 -4.34
N TYR A 334 14.06 -8.62 -4.36
CA TYR A 334 12.80 -8.08 -4.88
C TYR A 334 13.10 -7.06 -5.97
N ASN A 335 12.68 -7.35 -7.20
CA ASN A 335 12.80 -6.45 -8.33
C ASN A 335 11.40 -6.03 -8.80
N TRP A 336 11.06 -4.77 -8.58
CA TRP A 336 9.75 -4.23 -8.92
C TRP A 336 9.76 -3.56 -10.30
N ASN A 337 8.62 -3.57 -10.98
CA ASN A 337 8.41 -2.80 -12.22
C ASN A 337 8.35 -1.27 -12.01
N LYS A 338 8.44 -0.81 -10.76
CA LYS A 338 8.41 0.60 -10.38
C LYS A 338 9.72 0.95 -9.64
N PRO A 339 10.52 1.93 -10.12
CA PRO A 339 11.83 2.24 -9.54
C PRO A 339 11.76 2.77 -8.10
N GLU A 340 10.62 3.30 -7.67
CA GLU A 340 10.38 3.78 -6.31
C GLU A 340 10.09 2.67 -5.27
N MET A 341 9.93 1.42 -5.72
CA MET A 341 9.60 0.26 -4.89
C MET A 341 10.85 -0.55 -4.54
N ASN A 342 10.94 -1.00 -3.29
CA ASN A 342 12.01 -1.85 -2.80
C ASN A 342 11.52 -2.76 -1.66
N GLY A 343 12.05 -3.99 -1.60
CA GLY A 343 11.71 -4.96 -0.56
C GLY A 343 10.30 -5.54 -0.66
N ALA A 344 9.84 -6.17 0.42
CA ALA A 344 8.57 -6.92 0.50
C ALA A 344 7.35 -6.05 0.83
N SER A 345 7.52 -4.77 1.14
CA SER A 345 6.43 -3.88 1.49
C SER A 345 6.73 -2.43 1.14
N LYS A 346 5.71 -1.68 0.69
CA LYS A 346 5.82 -0.25 0.43
C LYS A 346 4.49 0.47 0.67
N ASP A 347 4.57 1.62 1.32
CA ASP A 347 3.44 2.51 1.60
C ASP A 347 3.39 3.71 0.67
N SER A 348 2.30 4.49 0.75
CA SER A 348 2.09 5.73 0.00
C SER A 348 2.08 5.53 -1.52
N LEU A 349 1.33 4.51 -1.96
CA LEU A 349 1.17 4.13 -3.35
C LEU A 349 -0.16 4.62 -3.92
N GLY A 350 -0.11 5.00 -5.20
CA GLY A 350 -1.27 5.39 -6.00
C GLY A 350 -1.86 4.21 -6.77
N ALA A 351 -2.86 4.47 -7.60
CA ALA A 351 -3.41 3.45 -8.48
C ALA A 351 -2.40 3.00 -9.54
N GLY A 352 -2.49 1.73 -9.90
CA GLY A 352 -1.65 1.14 -10.94
C GLY A 352 -1.41 -0.35 -10.74
N ASP A 353 -0.76 -0.94 -11.75
CA ASP A 353 -0.33 -2.33 -11.73
C ASP A 353 1.12 -2.42 -11.24
N TYR A 354 1.30 -3.22 -10.19
CA TYR A 354 2.58 -3.47 -9.55
C TYR A 354 2.94 -4.93 -9.73
N THR A 355 4.10 -5.17 -10.33
CA THR A 355 4.65 -6.51 -10.51
C THR A 355 6.01 -6.58 -9.86
N VAL A 356 6.26 -7.67 -9.15
CA VAL A 356 7.52 -7.94 -8.50
C VAL A 356 8.04 -9.30 -8.95
N THR A 357 9.29 -9.34 -9.36
CA THR A 357 10.06 -10.57 -9.49
C THR A 357 10.76 -10.80 -8.17
N ILE A 358 10.42 -11.90 -7.50
CA ILE A 358 11.10 -12.39 -6.30
C ILE A 358 12.10 -13.43 -6.77
N THR A 359 13.37 -13.26 -6.43
CA THR A 359 14.42 -14.24 -6.72
C THR A 359 14.97 -14.76 -5.40
N ASP A 360 15.03 -16.08 -5.26
CA ASP A 360 15.59 -16.73 -4.07
C ASP A 360 17.11 -16.92 -4.17
N ALA A 361 17.73 -17.48 -3.13
CA ALA A 361 19.18 -17.67 -3.05
C ALA A 361 19.73 -18.73 -4.02
N GLU A 362 18.85 -19.54 -4.63
CA GLU A 362 19.21 -20.51 -5.68
C GLU A 362 18.88 -19.99 -7.09
N ALA A 363 18.57 -18.68 -7.20
CA ALA A 363 18.23 -17.99 -8.43
C ALA A 363 16.91 -18.46 -9.08
N ILE A 364 16.01 -19.07 -8.30
CA ILE A 364 14.64 -19.36 -8.73
C ILE A 364 13.83 -18.08 -8.67
N GLU A 365 13.08 -17.77 -9.73
CA GLU A 365 12.24 -16.58 -9.82
C GLU A 365 10.75 -16.92 -9.71
N PHE A 366 10.01 -16.06 -9.01
CA PHE A 366 8.56 -16.06 -9.01
C PHE A 366 8.04 -14.63 -9.22
N ILE A 367 7.01 -14.48 -10.05
CA ILE A 367 6.40 -13.18 -10.33
C ILE A 367 5.06 -13.09 -9.61
N ALA A 368 4.93 -12.11 -8.72
CA ALA A 368 3.66 -11.73 -8.14
C ALA A 368 3.18 -10.40 -8.72
N SER A 369 1.87 -10.25 -8.86
CA SER A 369 1.24 -9.01 -9.33
C SER A 369 0.10 -8.59 -8.42
N VAL A 370 -0.12 -7.28 -8.34
CA VAL A 370 -1.24 -6.67 -7.64
C VAL A 370 -1.65 -5.38 -8.33
N THR A 371 -2.95 -5.15 -8.44
CA THR A 371 -3.52 -3.92 -9.00
C THR A 371 -4.14 -3.10 -7.87
N ILE A 372 -3.66 -1.88 -7.69
CA ILE A 372 -4.32 -0.88 -6.85
C ILE A 372 -5.31 -0.11 -7.72
N LYS A 373 -6.59 -0.11 -7.33
CA LYS A 373 -7.66 0.64 -8.01
C LYS A 373 -7.92 1.96 -7.29
N GLU A 374 -8.39 2.94 -8.05
CA GLU A 374 -8.92 4.21 -7.54
C GLU A 374 -10.28 4.53 -8.19
N PRO A 375 -11.06 5.46 -7.60
CA PRO A 375 -12.29 5.94 -8.19
C PRO A 375 -12.02 6.67 -9.50
N GLU A 376 -13.01 6.65 -10.40
CA GLU A 376 -12.99 7.42 -11.63
C GLU A 376 -12.84 8.92 -11.32
N ALA A 377 -11.96 9.61 -12.05
CA ALA A 377 -11.83 11.05 -11.93
C ALA A 377 -13.14 11.76 -12.28
N VAL A 378 -13.48 12.84 -11.57
CA VAL A 378 -14.59 13.69 -12.00
C VAL A 378 -14.22 14.31 -13.34
N GLN A 379 -15.13 14.22 -14.30
CA GLN A 379 -15.05 14.88 -15.60
C GLN A 379 -16.15 15.94 -15.71
N MET A 380 -15.89 16.98 -16.49
CA MET A 380 -16.82 18.08 -16.72
C MET A 380 -16.97 18.35 -18.21
N ASP A 381 -18.20 18.26 -18.68
CA ASP A 381 -18.61 18.69 -20.03
C ASP A 381 -19.35 20.02 -19.94
N LEU A 382 -18.90 21.01 -20.73
CA LEU A 382 -19.64 22.26 -20.88
C LEU A 382 -20.78 22.06 -21.90
N ILE A 383 -22.02 22.05 -21.42
CA ILE A 383 -23.22 21.85 -22.25
C ILE A 383 -23.59 23.13 -22.99
N SER A 384 -23.58 24.26 -22.29
CA SER A 384 -23.86 25.57 -22.89
C SER A 384 -23.26 26.70 -22.06
N LYS A 385 -23.03 27.85 -22.72
CA LYS A 385 -22.70 29.11 -22.05
C LYS A 385 -23.36 30.29 -22.76
N GLU A 386 -23.66 31.32 -21.99
CA GLU A 386 -24.12 32.63 -22.44
C GLU A 386 -23.09 33.67 -22.02
N ARG A 387 -22.63 34.50 -22.96
CA ARG A 387 -21.78 35.67 -22.67
C ARG A 387 -22.53 36.72 -21.86
N VAL A 388 -21.78 37.66 -21.29
CA VAL A 388 -22.36 38.85 -20.66
C VAL A 388 -22.91 39.83 -21.72
N SER A 389 -23.94 40.61 -21.37
CA SER A 389 -24.50 41.64 -22.26
C SER A 389 -23.58 42.86 -22.42
N ASP A 390 -22.81 43.17 -21.38
CA ASP A 390 -21.83 44.25 -21.31
C ASP A 390 -20.69 43.84 -20.39
N ILE A 391 -19.49 44.38 -20.60
CA ILE A 391 -18.28 44.01 -19.83
C ILE A 391 -18.43 44.28 -18.31
N SER A 392 -19.26 45.24 -17.92
CA SER A 392 -19.53 45.60 -16.53
C SER A 392 -20.62 44.74 -15.86
N LYS A 393 -21.33 43.92 -16.64
CA LYS A 393 -22.46 43.12 -16.15
C LYS A 393 -22.01 41.72 -15.71
N LYS A 394 -22.85 41.14 -14.85
CA LYS A 394 -22.74 39.76 -14.36
C LYS A 394 -24.02 39.04 -14.74
N ASP A 395 -24.31 38.91 -16.02
CA ASP A 395 -25.51 38.24 -16.54
C ASP A 395 -25.16 37.02 -17.41
N GLY A 396 -23.88 36.69 -17.53
CA GLY A 396 -23.42 35.47 -18.18
C GLY A 396 -23.88 34.22 -17.43
N LYS A 397 -23.97 33.12 -18.17
CA LYS A 397 -24.47 31.82 -17.66
C LYS A 397 -23.61 30.67 -18.20
N ALA A 398 -23.61 29.57 -17.46
CA ALA A 398 -23.05 28.31 -17.89
C ALA A 398 -23.91 27.14 -17.42
N SER A 399 -23.97 26.09 -18.24
CA SER A 399 -24.55 24.80 -17.90
C SER A 399 -23.52 23.72 -18.16
N ILE A 400 -23.26 22.88 -17.16
CA ILE A 400 -22.26 21.81 -17.21
C ILE A 400 -22.91 20.47 -16.90
N LYS A 401 -22.26 19.38 -17.31
CA LYS A 401 -22.59 18.01 -16.91
C LYS A 401 -21.36 17.39 -16.29
N LEU A 402 -21.55 16.64 -15.21
CA LEU A 402 -20.47 15.92 -14.53
C LEU A 402 -20.66 14.40 -14.70
N SER A 403 -19.54 13.69 -14.81
CA SER A 403 -19.43 12.23 -14.76
C SER A 403 -18.22 11.83 -13.89
N GLY A 404 -18.14 10.55 -13.52
CA GLY A 404 -17.10 10.05 -12.61
C GLY A 404 -17.25 10.55 -11.16
N GLY A 405 -16.20 10.35 -10.36
CA GLY A 405 -16.20 10.60 -8.92
C GLY A 405 -17.12 9.67 -8.13
N ASN A 406 -17.15 9.83 -6.81
CA ASN A 406 -18.06 9.09 -5.92
C ASN A 406 -19.32 9.93 -5.63
N PRO A 407 -20.51 9.55 -6.13
CA PRO A 407 -21.74 10.27 -5.81
C PRO A 407 -22.10 10.20 -4.31
N PRO A 408 -22.77 11.22 -3.76
CA PRO A 408 -23.25 12.44 -4.41
C PRO A 408 -22.15 13.49 -4.65
N LEU A 409 -22.26 14.22 -5.77
CA LEU A 409 -21.35 15.32 -6.12
C LEU A 409 -21.90 16.66 -5.62
N ARG A 410 -21.08 17.42 -4.88
CA ARG A 410 -21.36 18.79 -4.43
C ARG A 410 -20.59 19.80 -5.26
N ILE A 411 -21.31 20.75 -5.85
CA ILE A 411 -20.79 21.70 -6.82
C ILE A 411 -20.78 23.11 -6.22
N VAL A 412 -19.64 23.81 -6.29
CA VAL A 412 -19.48 25.19 -5.81
C VAL A 412 -18.71 26.01 -6.83
N TRP A 413 -19.35 27.06 -7.33
CA TRP A 413 -18.73 28.07 -8.20
C TRP A 413 -18.00 29.13 -7.36
N ASP A 414 -17.04 29.80 -7.97
CA ASP A 414 -16.27 30.88 -7.33
C ASP A 414 -17.11 32.07 -6.86
N ASN A 415 -18.28 32.30 -7.46
CA ASN A 415 -19.26 33.28 -7.01
C ASN A 415 -20.16 32.79 -5.86
N GLY A 416 -19.88 31.61 -5.29
CA GLY A 416 -20.59 31.01 -4.16
C GLY A 416 -21.87 30.26 -4.54
N ARG A 417 -22.26 30.22 -5.82
CA ARG A 417 -23.44 29.46 -6.28
C ARG A 417 -23.16 27.97 -6.34
N THR A 418 -24.23 27.18 -6.30
CA THR A 418 -24.18 25.71 -6.36
C THR A 418 -25.03 25.17 -7.50
N GLY A 419 -24.68 23.99 -8.01
CA GLY A 419 -25.45 23.28 -9.04
C GLY A 419 -24.81 23.30 -10.43
N GLN A 420 -25.36 22.48 -11.33
CA GLN A 420 -24.87 22.28 -12.70
C GLN A 420 -25.18 23.45 -13.65
N THR A 421 -26.17 24.28 -13.32
CA THR A 421 -26.45 25.52 -14.05
C THR A 421 -26.18 26.69 -13.14
N VAL A 422 -25.40 27.65 -13.64
CA VAL A 422 -25.03 28.86 -12.91
C VAL A 422 -25.31 30.08 -13.77
N ASN A 423 -25.72 31.14 -13.10
CA ASN A 423 -25.94 32.46 -13.64
C ASN A 423 -25.18 33.48 -12.80
N ASN A 424 -25.27 34.72 -13.22
CA ASN A 424 -24.58 35.85 -12.62
C ASN A 424 -23.06 35.75 -12.67
N LEU A 425 -22.55 35.29 -13.82
CA LEU A 425 -21.13 35.24 -14.13
C LEU A 425 -20.71 36.50 -14.89
N SER A 426 -19.52 37.00 -14.58
CA SER A 426 -18.85 38.07 -15.33
C SER A 426 -18.12 37.51 -16.55
N ALA A 427 -17.69 38.36 -17.48
CA ALA A 427 -16.72 37.93 -18.49
C ALA A 427 -15.41 37.47 -17.83
N GLY A 428 -14.80 36.42 -18.36
CA GLY A 428 -13.53 35.88 -17.88
C GLY A 428 -13.62 34.45 -17.35
N LYS A 429 -12.56 34.04 -16.66
CA LYS A 429 -12.36 32.70 -16.14
C LYS A 429 -13.09 32.52 -14.80
N HIS A 430 -13.95 31.52 -14.73
CA HIS A 430 -14.65 31.09 -13.52
C HIS A 430 -14.17 29.71 -13.06
N ILE A 431 -13.94 29.55 -11.75
CA ILE A 431 -13.49 28.29 -11.16
C ILE A 431 -14.67 27.53 -10.56
N LEU A 432 -14.89 26.32 -11.05
CA LEU A 432 -15.83 25.35 -10.54
C LEU A 432 -15.10 24.36 -9.62
N ARG A 433 -15.51 24.27 -8.36
CA ARG A 433 -15.04 23.26 -7.40
C ARG A 433 -16.10 22.18 -7.25
N VAL A 434 -15.71 20.94 -7.49
CA VAL A 434 -16.56 19.76 -7.29
C VAL A 434 -15.98 18.92 -6.16
N TYR A 435 -16.82 18.54 -5.22
CA TYR A 435 -16.49 17.63 -4.13
C TYR A 435 -17.32 16.36 -4.27
N ASP A 436 -16.69 15.21 -4.13
CA ASP A 436 -17.38 13.92 -4.10
C ASP A 436 -17.80 13.53 -2.66
N ALA A 437 -18.41 12.35 -2.50
CA ALA A 437 -18.85 11.84 -1.20
C ALA A 437 -17.70 11.63 -0.18
N ASN A 438 -16.47 11.48 -0.66
CA ASN A 438 -15.26 11.34 0.15
C ASN A 438 -14.56 12.69 0.40
N ASN A 439 -15.18 13.81 0.04
CA ASN A 439 -14.63 15.17 0.08
C ASN A 439 -13.41 15.38 -0.83
N CYS A 440 -13.23 14.56 -1.85
CA CYS A 440 -12.19 14.73 -2.85
C CYS A 440 -12.52 15.92 -3.75
N GLN A 441 -11.59 16.87 -3.90
CA GLN A 441 -11.83 18.11 -4.65
C GLN A 441 -11.26 18.04 -6.06
N SER A 442 -12.09 18.34 -7.06
CA SER A 442 -11.69 18.62 -8.45
C SER A 442 -11.99 20.08 -8.80
N ASN A 443 -11.11 20.72 -9.59
CA ASN A 443 -11.29 22.08 -10.07
C ASN A 443 -11.41 22.09 -11.59
N PHE A 444 -12.39 22.82 -12.12
CA PHE A 444 -12.56 23.04 -13.54
C PHE A 444 -12.65 24.51 -13.85
N ASP A 445 -12.21 24.89 -15.04
CA ASP A 445 -12.24 26.26 -15.52
C ASP A 445 -13.34 26.41 -16.57
N VAL A 446 -14.17 27.44 -16.42
CA VAL A 446 -15.18 27.82 -17.41
C VAL A 446 -14.96 29.28 -17.80
N ILE A 447 -14.78 29.53 -19.10
CA ILE A 447 -14.57 30.88 -19.63
C ILE A 447 -15.88 31.42 -20.17
N ILE A 448 -16.38 32.49 -19.55
CA ILE A 448 -17.49 33.28 -20.05
C ILE A 448 -16.95 34.37 -20.95
N ASP A 449 -17.44 34.43 -22.17
CA ASP A 449 -16.93 35.36 -23.17
C ASP A 449 -17.33 36.80 -22.81
N ALA A 450 -16.43 37.74 -23.09
CA ALA A 450 -16.77 39.15 -23.13
C ALA A 450 -17.74 39.42 -24.29
N PRO A 451 -18.46 40.56 -24.29
CA PRO A 451 -19.19 40.98 -25.47
C PRO A 451 -18.19 41.11 -26.63
N LYS A 452 -18.44 40.44 -27.75
CA LYS A 452 -17.63 40.59 -28.94
C LYS A 452 -18.00 41.91 -29.61
N VAL A 453 -17.09 42.89 -29.52
CA VAL A 453 -17.24 44.18 -30.18
C VAL A 453 -16.49 44.10 -31.52
N ILE A 454 -17.20 44.20 -32.64
CA ILE A 454 -16.54 44.55 -33.92
C ILE A 454 -16.05 45.99 -33.73
N PRO A 455 -14.73 46.27 -33.79
CA PRO A 455 -14.20 47.61 -33.51
C PRO A 455 -14.81 48.73 -34.37
N ASP A 456 -15.32 48.36 -35.55
CA ASP A 456 -15.96 49.26 -36.51
C ASP A 456 -17.47 49.45 -36.29
N LEU A 457 -18.09 48.73 -35.32
CA LEU A 457 -19.52 48.82 -34.95
C LEU A 457 -19.76 49.54 -33.62
N GLU A 458 -18.84 50.40 -33.20
CA GLU A 458 -19.09 51.28 -32.06
C GLU A 458 -19.91 52.49 -32.53
N LYS A 459 -20.99 52.84 -31.81
CA LYS A 459 -21.88 53.96 -32.18
C LYS A 459 -21.11 55.26 -32.45
N GLU A 460 -20.07 55.53 -31.66
CA GLU A 460 -19.25 56.74 -31.74
C GLU A 460 -18.34 56.78 -32.98
N LYS A 461 -18.11 55.63 -33.63
CA LYS A 461 -17.25 55.48 -34.81
C LYS A 461 -18.03 55.33 -36.11
N ILE A 462 -19.37 55.28 -36.05
CA ILE A 462 -20.22 55.15 -37.23
C ILE A 462 -20.84 56.49 -37.65
N ALA A 463 -20.91 56.71 -38.96
CA ALA A 463 -21.55 57.88 -39.55
C ALA A 463 -22.54 57.47 -40.65
N VAL A 464 -23.57 58.29 -40.87
CA VAL A 464 -24.50 58.12 -42.00
C VAL A 464 -23.71 58.12 -43.31
N GLY A 465 -23.97 57.12 -44.15
CA GLY A 465 -23.27 56.90 -45.42
C GLY A 465 -22.04 56.00 -45.33
N GLN A 466 -21.54 55.69 -44.13
CA GLN A 466 -20.40 54.80 -43.94
C GLN A 466 -20.74 53.36 -44.34
N THR A 467 -19.82 52.74 -45.07
CA THR A 467 -19.91 51.33 -45.45
C THR A 467 -18.90 50.53 -44.64
N LEU A 468 -19.39 49.58 -43.86
CA LEU A 468 -18.63 48.66 -43.05
C LEU A 468 -18.52 47.32 -43.76
N ARG A 469 -17.28 46.90 -44.02
CA ARG A 469 -17.03 45.64 -44.69
C ARG A 469 -16.98 44.52 -43.66
N ILE A 470 -17.88 43.56 -43.81
CA ILE A 470 -17.97 42.46 -42.86
C ILE A 470 -17.08 41.31 -43.37
N ASN A 471 -15.77 41.48 -43.19
CA ASN A 471 -14.71 40.62 -43.75
C ASN A 471 -14.78 39.14 -43.30
N GLN A 472 -15.63 38.82 -42.33
CA GLN A 472 -15.80 37.49 -41.75
C GLN A 472 -17.15 36.83 -42.13
N LEU A 473 -17.91 37.40 -43.09
CA LEU A 473 -19.07 36.73 -43.67
C LEU A 473 -18.66 35.92 -44.90
N TYR A 474 -18.74 34.60 -44.77
CA TYR A 474 -18.41 33.65 -45.82
C TYR A 474 -19.68 33.07 -46.44
N PHE A 475 -19.72 33.11 -47.76
CA PHE A 475 -20.66 32.34 -48.57
C PHE A 475 -19.87 31.31 -49.36
N THR A 476 -20.37 30.09 -49.44
CA THR A 476 -19.87 29.12 -50.42
C THR A 476 -19.96 29.72 -51.83
N ALA A 477 -18.98 29.41 -52.69
CA ALA A 477 -18.97 29.87 -54.07
C ALA A 477 -20.31 29.52 -54.74
N ASP A 478 -20.87 30.49 -55.48
CA ASP A 478 -22.13 30.33 -56.20
C ASP A 478 -23.37 29.99 -55.34
N SER A 479 -23.31 30.25 -54.03
CA SER A 479 -24.41 30.03 -53.09
C SER A 479 -24.77 31.28 -52.31
N SER A 480 -26.05 31.40 -51.96
CA SER A 480 -26.61 32.44 -51.08
C SER A 480 -26.73 31.97 -49.63
N VAL A 481 -26.42 30.72 -49.32
CA VAL A 481 -26.52 30.16 -47.97
C VAL A 481 -25.42 30.74 -47.09
N VAL A 482 -25.82 31.27 -45.94
CA VAL A 482 -24.90 31.75 -44.90
C VAL A 482 -24.21 30.55 -44.28
N SER A 483 -22.87 30.56 -44.27
CA SER A 483 -22.09 29.50 -43.63
C SER A 483 -22.19 29.55 -42.10
N PRO A 484 -22.14 28.41 -41.38
CA PRO A 484 -22.23 28.38 -39.92
C PRO A 484 -21.19 29.26 -39.21
N GLU A 485 -20.00 29.39 -39.78
CA GLU A 485 -18.90 30.20 -39.26
C GLU A 485 -19.25 31.70 -39.26
N SER A 486 -20.17 32.12 -40.12
CA SER A 486 -20.63 33.50 -40.24
C SER A 486 -21.65 33.91 -39.17
N TYR A 487 -22.24 32.95 -38.43
CA TYR A 487 -23.30 33.27 -37.45
C TYR A 487 -22.80 34.05 -36.24
N SER A 488 -21.53 33.90 -35.82
CA SER A 488 -20.95 34.73 -34.74
C SER A 488 -21.05 36.21 -35.11
N VAL A 489 -20.62 36.54 -36.32
CA VAL A 489 -20.55 37.91 -36.83
C VAL A 489 -21.96 38.49 -37.02
N LEU A 490 -22.91 37.68 -37.48
CA LEU A 490 -24.31 38.09 -37.59
C LEU A 490 -24.96 38.33 -36.22
N ASN A 491 -24.59 37.56 -35.19
CA ASN A 491 -25.04 37.81 -33.83
C ASN A 491 -24.47 39.12 -33.26
N GLU A 492 -23.24 39.48 -33.60
CA GLU A 492 -22.66 40.77 -33.20
C GLU A 492 -23.36 41.95 -33.87
N ILE A 493 -23.68 41.84 -35.16
CA ILE A 493 -24.48 42.84 -35.89
C ILE A 493 -25.88 42.94 -35.27
N PHE A 494 -26.47 41.80 -34.91
CA PHE A 494 -27.76 41.76 -34.20
C PHE A 494 -27.70 42.52 -32.88
N ASP A 495 -26.73 42.24 -32.01
CA ASP A 495 -26.63 42.95 -30.72
C ASP A 495 -26.43 44.44 -30.91
N PHE A 496 -25.60 44.83 -31.89
CA PHE A 496 -25.36 46.22 -32.22
C PHE A 496 -26.67 46.94 -32.59
N LEU A 497 -27.49 46.35 -33.45
CA LEU A 497 -28.77 46.94 -33.87
C LEU A 497 -29.81 46.96 -32.74
N VAL A 498 -29.84 45.92 -31.89
CA VAL A 498 -30.68 45.89 -30.68
C VAL A 498 -30.30 47.02 -29.73
N ALA A 499 -29.01 47.23 -29.52
CA ALA A 499 -28.48 48.30 -28.66
C ALA A 499 -28.71 49.69 -29.25
N ASN A 500 -28.77 49.81 -30.59
CA ASN A 500 -28.83 51.08 -31.30
C ASN A 500 -30.10 51.19 -32.15
N LYS A 501 -31.26 51.25 -31.50
CA LYS A 501 -32.56 51.21 -32.21
C LYS A 501 -32.80 52.35 -33.21
N GLY A 502 -32.07 53.46 -33.10
CA GLY A 502 -32.13 54.59 -34.05
C GLY A 502 -31.27 54.40 -35.30
N VAL A 503 -30.46 53.34 -35.39
CA VAL A 503 -29.59 53.08 -36.54
C VAL A 503 -30.32 52.21 -37.57
N THR A 504 -30.36 52.69 -38.81
CA THR A 504 -30.89 51.96 -39.96
C THR A 504 -29.73 51.57 -40.87
N ILE A 505 -29.70 50.31 -41.32
CA ILE A 505 -28.63 49.76 -42.16
C ILE A 505 -29.15 49.22 -43.49
N GLU A 506 -28.30 49.23 -44.52
CA GLU A 506 -28.50 48.51 -45.78
C GLU A 506 -27.46 47.40 -45.90
N ILE A 507 -27.91 46.16 -46.10
CA ILE A 507 -27.04 45.03 -46.42
C ILE A 507 -26.80 45.00 -47.93
N GLY A 508 -25.56 45.22 -48.35
CA GLY A 508 -25.15 45.23 -49.75
C GLY A 508 -24.43 43.94 -50.16
N GLY A 509 -24.97 43.19 -51.12
CA GLY A 509 -24.34 41.98 -51.66
C GLY A 509 -23.55 42.26 -52.93
N HIS A 510 -22.35 41.70 -53.06
CA HIS A 510 -21.48 41.82 -54.22
C HIS A 510 -20.96 40.45 -54.69
N THR A 511 -20.72 40.31 -56.00
CA THR A 511 -20.22 39.07 -56.63
C THR A 511 -18.95 39.32 -57.45
N ASN A 512 -18.35 38.23 -57.94
CA ASN A 512 -17.23 38.27 -58.89
C ASN A 512 -17.72 38.25 -60.36
N GLY A 513 -16.80 38.14 -61.33
CA GLY A 513 -17.09 38.28 -62.76
C GLY A 513 -17.38 36.99 -63.56
N ILE A 514 -18.05 35.97 -63.03
CA ILE A 514 -18.39 34.69 -63.74
C ILE A 514 -19.84 34.81 -64.34
N PRO A 515 -20.21 34.18 -65.49
CA PRO A 515 -20.86 34.91 -66.58
C PRO A 515 -22.39 35.14 -66.47
N SER A 516 -22.81 36.19 -67.18
CA SER A 516 -24.11 36.89 -67.20
C SER A 516 -24.33 37.90 -66.06
N HIS A 517 -24.67 39.13 -66.45
CA HIS A 517 -25.07 40.19 -65.51
C HIS A 517 -26.22 39.73 -64.60
N GLU A 518 -27.17 38.98 -65.17
CA GLU A 518 -28.38 38.57 -64.50
C GLU A 518 -28.15 37.55 -63.37
N TYR A 519 -27.27 36.57 -63.58
CA TYR A 519 -26.94 35.57 -62.55
C TYR A 519 -26.23 36.21 -61.35
N CYS A 520 -25.23 37.05 -61.61
CA CYS A 520 -24.51 37.79 -60.58
C CYS A 520 -25.40 38.75 -59.79
N ASP A 521 -26.27 39.49 -60.48
CA ASP A 521 -27.23 40.40 -59.83
C ASP A 521 -28.18 39.60 -58.92
N LYS A 522 -28.73 38.46 -59.38
CA LYS A 522 -29.59 37.57 -58.58
C LYS A 522 -28.88 36.97 -57.37
N LEU A 523 -27.66 36.46 -57.53
CA LEU A 523 -26.89 35.85 -56.43
C LEU A 523 -26.52 36.89 -55.37
N SER A 524 -26.09 38.08 -55.80
CA SER A 524 -25.74 39.18 -54.89
C SER A 524 -26.95 39.65 -54.06
N ALA A 525 -28.12 39.79 -54.70
CA ALA A 525 -29.35 40.16 -54.03
C ALA A 525 -29.80 39.06 -53.04
N SER A 526 -29.66 37.80 -53.43
CA SER A 526 -30.02 36.65 -52.58
C SER A 526 -29.15 36.56 -51.33
N ARG A 527 -27.83 36.80 -51.44
CA ARG A 527 -26.91 36.85 -50.30
C ARG A 527 -27.27 37.96 -49.31
N ALA A 528 -27.53 39.15 -49.83
CA ALA A 528 -27.93 40.30 -49.01
C ALA A 528 -29.27 40.06 -48.31
N LYS A 529 -30.24 39.52 -49.05
CA LYS A 529 -31.56 39.13 -48.54
C LYS A 529 -31.46 38.12 -47.41
N ASN A 530 -30.69 37.04 -47.57
CA ASN A 530 -30.59 35.99 -46.57
C ASN A 530 -29.99 36.48 -45.24
N ILE A 531 -29.06 37.42 -45.28
CA ILE A 531 -28.54 38.07 -44.06
C ILE A 531 -29.60 38.93 -43.39
N ALA A 532 -30.31 39.76 -44.17
CA ALA A 532 -31.39 40.60 -43.63
C ALA A 532 -32.49 39.72 -43.00
N GLU A 533 -32.90 38.65 -43.68
CA GLU A 533 -33.87 37.67 -43.17
C GLU A 533 -33.40 36.99 -41.89
N TYR A 534 -32.12 36.60 -41.80
CA TYR A 534 -31.58 36.09 -40.55
C TYR A 534 -31.76 37.08 -39.40
N LEU A 535 -31.39 38.35 -39.59
CA LEU A 535 -31.56 39.38 -38.56
C LEU A 535 -33.03 39.65 -38.22
N TYR A 536 -33.93 39.59 -39.19
CA TYR A 536 -35.38 39.68 -38.96
C TYR A 536 -35.89 38.52 -38.12
N THR A 537 -35.51 37.28 -38.44
CA THR A 537 -35.93 36.10 -37.65
C THR A 537 -35.42 36.15 -36.21
N LYS A 538 -34.32 36.88 -35.95
CA LYS A 538 -33.80 37.14 -34.61
C LYS A 538 -34.50 38.29 -33.88
N GLY A 539 -35.35 39.07 -34.56
CA GLY A 539 -36.21 40.08 -33.96
C GLY A 539 -35.85 41.54 -34.27
N ILE A 540 -34.95 41.81 -35.23
CA ILE A 540 -34.73 43.19 -35.69
C ILE A 540 -35.94 43.65 -36.53
N PRO A 541 -36.50 44.87 -36.29
CA PRO A 541 -37.61 45.37 -37.09
C PRO A 541 -37.26 45.56 -38.58
N LEU A 542 -38.23 45.30 -39.47
CA LEU A 542 -38.11 45.57 -40.91
C LEU A 542 -37.78 47.04 -41.23
N SER A 543 -38.09 47.96 -40.32
CA SER A 543 -37.79 49.39 -40.48
C SER A 543 -36.31 49.74 -40.27
N GLN A 544 -35.51 48.86 -39.64
CA GLN A 544 -34.09 49.11 -39.36
C GLN A 544 -33.14 48.50 -40.39
N ILE A 545 -33.61 47.61 -41.27
CA ILE A 545 -32.76 46.93 -42.24
C ILE A 545 -33.39 47.05 -43.62
N SER A 546 -32.56 47.35 -44.61
CA SER A 546 -32.85 47.14 -46.02
C SER A 546 -31.76 46.26 -46.62
N PHE A 547 -31.97 45.74 -47.84
CA PHE A 547 -30.95 44.97 -48.54
C PHE A 547 -30.95 45.27 -50.03
N LYS A 548 -29.77 45.14 -50.65
CA LYS A 548 -29.58 45.42 -52.06
C LYS A 548 -28.50 44.54 -52.68
N GLY A 549 -28.78 43.96 -53.85
CA GLY A 549 -27.79 43.30 -54.68
C GLY A 549 -27.09 44.30 -55.60
N TYR A 550 -25.78 44.42 -55.47
CA TYR A 550 -24.94 45.26 -56.34
C TYR A 550 -24.31 44.50 -57.50
N GLY A 551 -24.42 43.16 -57.51
CA GLY A 551 -23.83 42.29 -58.51
C GLY A 551 -22.33 42.52 -58.65
N LYS A 552 -21.88 42.72 -59.90
CA LYS A 552 -20.47 42.98 -60.24
C LYS A 552 -20.03 44.44 -60.09
N ARG A 553 -20.89 45.34 -59.63
CA ARG A 553 -20.60 46.79 -59.57
C ARG A 553 -19.57 47.07 -58.46
N ASN A 554 -18.65 47.98 -58.75
CA ASN A 554 -17.62 48.47 -57.83
C ASN A 554 -16.70 47.35 -57.27
N PRO A 555 -15.91 46.67 -58.14
CA PRO A 555 -14.89 45.74 -57.69
C PRO A 555 -13.82 46.47 -56.90
N ILE A 556 -13.36 45.85 -55.82
CA ILE A 556 -12.33 46.38 -54.91
C ILE A 556 -10.97 45.69 -55.10
N ALA A 557 -10.93 44.67 -55.96
CA ALA A 557 -9.71 43.96 -56.35
C ALA A 557 -9.84 43.45 -57.80
N SER A 558 -8.73 43.10 -58.44
CA SER A 558 -8.77 42.51 -59.79
C SER A 558 -9.50 41.17 -59.80
N ASN A 559 -10.48 41.00 -60.70
CA ASN A 559 -11.18 39.73 -60.92
C ASN A 559 -10.35 38.70 -61.69
N GLU A 560 -9.14 39.05 -62.12
CA GLU A 560 -8.23 38.15 -62.85
C GLU A 560 -7.60 37.12 -61.90
N THR A 561 -7.35 37.52 -60.66
CA THR A 561 -6.79 36.64 -59.62
C THR A 561 -7.88 35.95 -58.81
N GLN A 562 -7.62 34.72 -58.37
CA GLN A 562 -8.53 34.00 -57.47
C GLN A 562 -8.75 34.76 -56.15
N SER A 563 -7.69 35.32 -55.57
CA SER A 563 -7.77 36.14 -54.35
C SER A 563 -8.63 37.39 -54.54
N GLY A 564 -8.50 38.08 -55.68
CA GLY A 564 -9.32 39.24 -55.99
C GLY A 564 -10.78 38.90 -56.29
N ARG A 565 -11.05 37.76 -56.94
CA ARG A 565 -12.42 37.23 -57.08
C ARG A 565 -13.07 36.92 -55.72
N ILE A 566 -12.32 36.31 -54.80
CA ILE A 566 -12.79 36.05 -53.43
C ILE A 566 -13.07 37.38 -52.71
N LYS A 567 -12.17 38.37 -52.81
CA LYS A 567 -12.37 39.69 -52.19
C LYS A 567 -13.62 40.41 -52.71
N ASN A 568 -13.94 40.27 -54.01
CA ASN A 568 -15.11 40.90 -54.62
C ASN A 568 -16.43 40.18 -54.29
N GLN A 569 -16.40 38.88 -53.96
CA GLN A 569 -17.54 38.16 -53.38
C GLN A 569 -17.68 38.52 -51.90
N ARG A 570 -18.45 39.57 -51.60
CA ARG A 570 -18.55 40.11 -50.24
C ARG A 570 -19.95 40.60 -49.93
N VAL A 571 -20.20 40.75 -48.63
CA VAL A 571 -21.33 41.53 -48.13
C VAL A 571 -20.79 42.70 -47.32
N GLU A 572 -21.43 43.84 -47.51
CA GLU A 572 -21.14 45.07 -46.79
C GLU A 572 -22.40 45.53 -46.06
N MET A 573 -22.20 46.28 -44.99
CA MET A 573 -23.28 46.93 -44.26
C MET A 573 -23.08 48.43 -44.34
N LYS A 574 -24.04 49.13 -44.92
CA LYS A 574 -24.02 50.59 -45.01
C LYS A 574 -24.93 51.18 -43.96
N ILE A 575 -24.46 52.18 -43.23
CA ILE A 575 -25.28 52.97 -42.32
C ILE A 575 -26.09 53.96 -43.17
N VAL A 576 -27.41 53.82 -43.16
CA VAL A 576 -28.33 54.64 -43.98
C VAL A 576 -28.87 55.81 -43.18
N GLU A 577 -29.12 55.60 -41.88
CA GLU A 577 -29.69 56.59 -41.00
C GLU A 577 -29.21 56.36 -39.57
N ILE A 578 -29.00 57.44 -38.83
CA ILE A 578 -28.79 57.41 -37.38
C ILE A 578 -29.75 58.46 -36.81
N LYS A 579 -30.87 58.01 -36.25
CA LYS A 579 -31.75 58.86 -35.45
C LYS A 579 -31.18 58.96 -34.05
N GLU A 580 -31.09 60.18 -33.54
CA GLU A 580 -30.91 60.37 -32.10
C GLU A 580 -32.16 59.82 -31.42
N ASN A 581 -31.96 58.85 -30.52
CA ASN A 581 -33.00 58.40 -29.61
C ASN A 581 -33.10 59.37 -28.45
#